data_AF-A0A3B5QZV9-F1
#
_entry.id   AF-A0A3B5QZV9-F1
#
_cell.length_a   1.000
_cell.length_b   1.000
_cell.length_c   1.000
_cell.angle_alpha   90.00
_cell.angle_beta   90.00
_cell.angle_gamma   90.00
#
_symmetry.space_group_name_H-M   'P 1'
#
loop_
_entity.id
_entity.type
_entity.pdbx_description
1 polymer ?
#
loop_
_entity_poly.entity_id
_entity_poly.type
_entity_poly.pdbx_seq_one_letter_code
_entity_poly.pdbx_strand_id
1 'polypeptide(L)'
;CASTEPKSCTGTTDCPEIFDRCFSLKVEVLNTALITKGCQHNAACVGPISCCEGNLCNGAVPTGPGVILLLLSSALMMLFI
;
A
#
# COMPACT_ATOMS: atom_id res chain seq x y z
N CYS A 1 7.97 -1.13 -5.08
CA CYS A 1 8.72 0.15 -5.06
C CYS A 1 9.84 0.08 -4.03
N ALA A 2 11.00 0.65 -4.31
CA ALA A 2 12.08 0.89 -3.36
C ALA A 2 12.61 2.32 -3.58
N SER A 3 12.59 3.16 -2.54
CA SER A 3 12.96 4.58 -2.64
C SER A 3 13.43 5.16 -1.31
N THR A 4 14.35 6.10 -1.35
CA THR A 4 14.76 6.92 -0.20
C THR A 4 13.86 8.13 0.00
N GLU A 5 13.04 8.47 -1.00
CA GLU A 5 11.98 9.47 -0.91
C GLU A 5 10.61 8.79 -0.73
N PRO A 6 10.00 8.87 0.47
CA PRO A 6 8.74 8.18 0.77
C PRO A 6 7.59 8.53 -0.19
N LYS A 7 7.54 9.80 -0.59
CA LYS A 7 6.47 10.36 -1.44
C LYS A 7 6.52 9.84 -2.88
N SER A 8 7.65 9.26 -3.29
CA SER A 8 7.86 8.72 -4.63
C SER A 8 7.35 7.27 -4.77
N CYS A 9 7.06 6.57 -3.66
CA CYS A 9 6.46 5.24 -3.65
C CYS A 9 4.93 5.27 -3.55
N THR A 10 4.27 5.87 -4.55
CA THR A 10 2.80 5.99 -4.62
C THR A 10 2.15 5.18 -5.75
N GLY A 11 2.96 4.70 -6.71
CA GLY A 11 2.48 3.90 -7.84
C GLY A 11 1.85 2.57 -7.41
N THR A 12 0.94 2.09 -8.25
CA THR A 12 0.20 0.84 -8.05
C THR A 12 0.69 -0.25 -9.00
N THR A 13 0.55 -1.49 -8.58
CA THR A 13 0.77 -2.69 -9.40
C THR A 13 -0.14 -3.78 -8.88
N ASP A 14 -0.61 -4.65 -9.78
CA ASP A 14 -1.35 -5.83 -9.37
C ASP A 14 -0.42 -6.83 -8.67
N CYS A 15 -0.94 -7.48 -7.64
CA CYS A 15 -0.24 -8.54 -6.93
C CYS A 15 -0.38 -9.86 -7.70
N PRO A 16 0.73 -10.60 -7.94
CA PRO A 16 0.66 -12.00 -8.35
C PRO A 16 -0.22 -12.82 -7.41
N GLU A 17 -0.89 -13.86 -7.92
CA GLU A 17 -1.88 -14.66 -7.17
C GLU A 17 -1.37 -15.25 -5.85
N ILE A 18 -0.06 -15.52 -5.76
CA ILE A 18 0.58 -16.07 -4.56
C ILE A 18 0.80 -15.04 -3.45
N PHE A 19 0.56 -13.75 -3.70
CA PHE A 19 0.79 -12.68 -2.74
C PHE A 19 -0.55 -12.07 -2.32
N ASP A 20 -0.99 -12.41 -1.11
CA ASP A 20 -2.29 -12.05 -0.56
C ASP A 20 -2.26 -10.83 0.38
N ARG A 21 -1.08 -10.22 0.59
CA ARG A 21 -0.89 -9.05 1.46
C ARG A 21 -0.18 -7.93 0.73
N CYS A 22 -0.50 -6.69 1.09
CA CYS A 22 0.41 -5.59 0.83
C CYS A 22 1.44 -5.52 1.97
N PHE A 23 2.68 -5.15 1.64
CA PHE A 23 3.72 -4.92 2.65
C PHE A 23 4.35 -3.52 2.55
N SER A 24 4.94 -3.11 3.67
CA SER A 24 5.83 -1.96 3.79
C SER A 24 6.99 -2.31 4.72
N LEU A 25 8.20 -2.00 4.30
CA LEU A 25 9.44 -2.16 5.05
C LEU A 25 10.20 -0.83 5.02
N LYS A 26 10.68 -0.38 6.18
CA LYS A 26 11.57 0.77 6.32
C LYS A 26 12.91 0.27 6.86
N VAL A 27 13.98 0.50 6.12
CA VAL A 27 15.36 0.18 6.51
C VAL A 27 16.17 1.46 6.54
N GLU A 28 16.96 1.68 7.60
CA GLU A 28 17.87 2.81 7.67
C GLU A 28 19.26 2.40 7.16
N VAL A 29 19.75 3.08 6.12
CA VAL A 29 21.05 2.84 5.49
C VAL A 29 21.80 4.16 5.44
N LEU A 30 22.97 4.25 6.10
CA LEU A 30 23.83 5.45 6.08
C LEU A 30 23.05 6.76 6.38
N ASN A 31 22.24 6.77 7.45
CA ASN A 31 21.35 7.87 7.86
C ASN A 31 20.24 8.24 6.87
N THR A 32 19.96 7.39 5.88
CA THR A 32 18.86 7.56 4.94
C THR A 32 17.84 6.43 5.10
N ALA A 33 16.56 6.78 5.19
CA ALA A 33 15.50 5.78 5.28
C ALA A 33 15.13 5.26 3.87
N LEU A 34 15.46 4.01 3.59
CA LEU A 34 14.98 3.28 2.42
C LEU A 34 13.61 2.69 2.75
N ILE A 35 12.60 3.07 1.98
CA ILE A 35 11.24 2.51 2.06
C ILE A 35 11.05 1.55 0.89
N THR A 36 10.60 0.35 1.20
CA THR A 36 10.19 -0.66 0.22
C THR A 36 8.73 -1.02 0.47
N LYS A 37 7.92 -1.01 -0.61
CA LYS A 37 6.50 -1.37 -0.59
C LYS A 37 6.19 -2.31 -1.74
N GLY A 38 5.25 -3.22 -1.55
CA GLY A 38 4.79 -4.13 -2.61
C GLY A 38 3.79 -5.15 -2.11
N CYS A 39 3.77 -6.31 -2.74
CA CYS A 39 2.95 -7.46 -2.37
C CYS A 39 3.80 -8.52 -1.67
N GLN A 40 3.21 -9.24 -0.71
CA GLN A 40 3.88 -10.27 0.07
C GLN A 40 2.90 -11.41 0.38
N HIS A 41 3.43 -12.61 0.58
CA HIS A 41 2.64 -13.75 1.05
C HIS A 41 2.51 -13.68 2.57
N ASN A 42 1.33 -13.96 3.10
CA ASN A 42 1.03 -13.86 4.53
C ASN A 42 2.05 -14.59 5.43
N ALA A 43 2.55 -15.76 5.01
CA ALA A 43 3.56 -16.49 5.80
C ALA A 43 4.89 -15.72 5.98
N ALA A 44 5.18 -14.76 5.11
CA ALA A 44 6.36 -13.92 5.17
C ALA A 44 6.08 -12.52 5.78
N CYS A 45 4.87 -12.31 6.31
CA CYS A 45 4.50 -11.12 7.08
C CYS A 45 4.98 -11.24 8.52
N VAL A 46 6.30 -11.30 8.66
CA VAL A 46 7.01 -11.35 9.94
C VAL A 46 7.82 -10.08 10.13
N GLY A 47 7.93 -9.63 11.39
CA GLY A 47 8.71 -8.44 11.73
C GLY A 47 10.14 -8.53 11.18
N PRO A 48 10.70 -7.45 10.61
CA PRO A 48 10.23 -6.05 10.65
C PRO A 48 9.27 -5.63 9.53
N ILE A 49 8.74 -6.59 8.75
CA ILE A 49 7.83 -6.29 7.64
C ILE A 49 6.43 -6.00 8.20
N SER A 50 5.87 -4.83 7.87
CA SER A 50 4.47 -4.52 8.15
C SER A 50 3.60 -4.96 6.99
N CYS A 51 2.55 -5.73 7.27
CA CYS A 51 1.59 -6.19 6.27
C CYS A 51 0.17 -5.75 6.59
N CYS A 52 -0.67 -5.65 5.56
CA CYS A 52 -2.09 -5.38 5.68
C CYS A 52 -2.90 -6.09 4.59
N GLU A 53 -4.19 -6.28 4.84
CA GLU A 53 -5.17 -6.79 3.86
C GLU A 53 -5.89 -5.65 3.17
N GLY A 54 -6.37 -5.93 1.95
CA GLY A 54 -7.14 -4.98 1.14
C GLY A 54 -6.29 -4.19 0.16
N ASN A 55 -6.92 -3.76 -0.92
CA ASN A 55 -6.24 -3.06 -2.00
C ASN A 55 -5.62 -1.75 -1.52
N LEU A 56 -4.35 -1.54 -1.87
CA LEU A 56 -3.61 -0.29 -1.64
C LEU A 56 -3.45 0.09 -0.15
N CYS A 57 -3.70 -0.83 0.79
CA CYS A 57 -3.68 -0.57 2.23
C CYS A 57 -2.30 -0.12 2.76
N ASN A 58 -1.23 -0.37 2.01
CA ASN A 58 0.13 0.09 2.34
C ASN A 58 0.41 1.55 1.91
N GLY A 59 -0.64 2.35 1.66
CA GLY A 59 -0.54 3.76 1.32
C GLY A 59 -0.13 4.02 -0.13
N ALA A 60 -0.46 3.09 -1.03
CA ALA A 60 -0.44 3.35 -2.47
C ALA A 60 -1.64 4.23 -2.84
N VAL A 61 -1.48 5.13 -3.80
CA VAL A 61 -2.55 6.07 -4.18
C VAL A 61 -3.33 5.48 -5.35
N PRO A 62 -4.68 5.41 -5.28
CA PRO A 62 -5.47 4.97 -6.42
C PRO A 62 -5.22 5.90 -7.61
N THR A 63 -4.58 5.38 -8.64
CA THR A 63 -4.37 6.09 -9.91
C THR A 63 -5.61 5.92 -10.77
N GLY A 64 -6.66 6.68 -10.49
CA GLY A 64 -7.87 6.67 -11.31
C GLY A 64 -8.97 7.62 -10.82
N PRO A 65 -9.52 8.51 -11.68
CA PRO A 65 -10.63 9.39 -11.32
C PRO A 65 -11.86 8.63 -10.79
N GLY A 66 -12.11 7.43 -11.34
CA GLY A 66 -13.26 6.60 -10.97
C GLY A 66 -13.21 6.08 -9.54
N VAL A 67 -12.04 5.71 -9.02
CA VAL A 67 -11.92 5.15 -7.66
C VAL A 67 -12.19 6.22 -6.60
N ILE A 68 -11.73 7.45 -6.82
CA ILE A 68 -12.00 8.58 -5.93
C ILE A 68 -13.51 8.90 -5.90
N LEU A 69 -14.16 8.90 -7.06
CA LEU A 69 -15.62 9.11 -7.16
C LEU A 69 -16.41 8.00 -6.46
N LEU A 70 -15.99 6.74 -6.59
CA LEU A 70 -16.63 5.60 -5.91
C LEU A 70 -16.47 5.70 -4.38
N LEU A 71 -15.27 6.03 -3.90
CA LEU A 71 -15.02 6.23 -2.47
C LEU A 71 -15.87 7.39 -1.92
N LEU A 72 -15.92 8.52 -2.63
CA LEU A 72 -16.77 9.65 -2.25
C LEU A 72 -18.26 9.26 -2.21
N SER A 73 -18.75 8.52 -3.21
CA SER A 73 -20.12 8.02 -3.22
C SER A 73 -20.41 7.10 -2.03
N SER A 74 -19.50 6.19 -1.68
CA SER A 74 -19.68 5.30 -0.52
C SER A 74 -19.72 6.05 0.80
N ALA A 75 -18.88 7.08 0.96
CA ALA A 75 -18.85 7.90 2.16
C ALA A 75 -20.13 8.75 2.30
N LEU A 76 -20.68 9.26 1.21
CA LEU A 76 -21.95 9.98 1.20
C LEU A 76 -23.12 9.08 1.64
N MET A 77 -23.20 7.84 1.16
CA MET A 77 -24.27 6.91 1.55
C MET A 77 -24.27 6.62 3.06
N MET A 78 -23.11 6.62 3.72
CA MET A 78 -22.98 6.46 5.18
C MET A 78 -23.55 7.65 5.98
N LEU A 79 -23.71 8.83 5.38
CA LEU A 79 -24.30 10.00 6.04
C LEU A 79 -25.83 9.97 6.04
N PHE A 80 -26.43 9.18 5.15
CA PHE A 80 -27.88 9.06 4.98
C PHE A 80 -28.45 7.78 5.63
N ILE A 81 -27.62 7.06 6.39
CA ILE A 81 -27.97 5.88 7.21
C ILE A 81 -27.86 6.26 8.69
#